data_AF-A0A1G6YBL7-F1
#
_entry.id   AF-A0A1G6YBL7-F1
#
_cell.length_a   1.000
_cell.length_b   1.000
_cell.length_c   1.000
_cell.angle_alpha   90.00
_cell.angle_beta   90.00
_cell.angle_gamma   90.00
#
_symmetry.space_group_name_H-M   'P 1'
#
loop_
_entity.id
_entity.type
_entity.pdbx_description
1 polymer ?
#
loop_
_entity_poly.entity_id
_entity_poly.type
_entity_poly.pdbx_seq_one_letter_code
_entity_poly.pdbx_strand_id
1 'polypeptide(L)'
;MTPHTTFDTLLEQATGPAEFAAAFMDHLGLAGIFKRMDIAEEEIAAARKRHPDASDQLYHSFLLLVPSHERMEYEPVYRSHCRELLDRVAAGGDPRLGTAAEVCCALHDTSLIAPLRSAASGLYFRMWRAAGLPDFHELIPASEKHEALEGSRIDDHESETRRKLTDPTRTLDSVECRGMHHGERVICTLAPAPTLLDTVNAEAAS
;
A
#
# COMPACT_ATOMS: atom_id res chain seq x y z
N MET A 1 23.07 -7.02 -21.86
CA MET A 1 22.20 -7.60 -22.90
C MET A 1 21.54 -8.83 -22.30
N THR A 2 20.38 -8.65 -21.69
CA THR A 2 19.50 -9.74 -21.30
C THR A 2 18.80 -10.26 -22.56
N PRO A 3 18.71 -11.58 -22.78
CA PRO A 3 17.95 -12.11 -23.90
C PRO A 3 16.47 -11.79 -23.67
N HIS A 4 15.86 -11.07 -24.59
CA HIS A 4 14.41 -10.96 -24.66
C HIS A 4 13.88 -12.32 -25.10
N THR A 5 13.45 -13.15 -24.15
CA THR A 5 12.68 -14.35 -24.46
C THR A 5 11.34 -13.89 -25.04
N THR A 6 11.15 -14.07 -26.34
CA THR A 6 9.93 -13.73 -27.07
C THR A 6 8.75 -14.59 -26.61
N PHE A 7 7.53 -14.04 -26.62
CA PHE A 7 6.28 -14.74 -26.23
C PHE A 7 6.12 -16.12 -26.92
N ASP A 8 6.52 -16.22 -28.18
CA ASP A 8 6.51 -17.46 -28.96
C ASP A 8 7.38 -18.56 -28.32
N THR A 9 8.48 -18.19 -27.66
CA THR A 9 9.38 -19.12 -26.95
C THR A 9 8.79 -19.63 -25.64
N LEU A 10 7.98 -18.81 -24.96
CA LEU A 10 7.25 -19.20 -23.73
C LEU A 10 6.08 -20.13 -24.07
N LEU A 11 5.44 -19.91 -25.23
CA LEU A 11 4.39 -20.76 -25.81
C LEU A 11 4.88 -22.18 -26.12
N GLU A 12 6.11 -22.33 -26.62
CA GLU A 12 6.69 -23.64 -26.97
C GLU A 12 7.17 -24.46 -25.77
N GLN A 13 7.41 -23.83 -24.60
CA GLN A 13 7.98 -24.48 -23.43
C GLN A 13 6.97 -24.84 -22.32
N ALA A 14 5.74 -24.33 -22.38
CA ALA A 14 4.72 -24.65 -21.38
C ALA A 14 4.23 -26.10 -21.54
N THR A 15 4.42 -26.92 -20.50
CA THR A 15 4.08 -28.36 -20.55
C THR A 15 2.67 -28.67 -20.04
N GLY A 16 1.93 -27.66 -19.56
CA GLY A 16 0.55 -27.79 -19.12
C GLY A 16 -0.21 -26.46 -18.98
N PRO A 17 -1.54 -26.52 -18.83
CA PRO A 17 -2.42 -25.35 -18.83
C PRO A 17 -2.16 -24.35 -17.69
N ALA A 18 -1.62 -24.81 -16.55
CA ALA A 18 -1.26 -23.94 -15.43
C ALA A 18 0.02 -23.13 -15.71
N GLU A 19 1.06 -23.75 -16.30
CA GLU A 19 2.28 -23.06 -16.72
C GLU A 19 1.99 -22.07 -17.85
N PHE A 20 1.12 -22.44 -18.78
CA PHE A 20 0.64 -21.56 -19.84
C PHE A 20 -0.07 -20.33 -19.27
N ALA A 21 -1.02 -20.52 -18.35
CA ALA A 21 -1.74 -19.41 -17.72
C ALA A 21 -0.79 -18.49 -16.92
N ALA A 22 0.19 -19.05 -16.21
CA ALA A 22 1.19 -18.27 -15.48
C ALA A 22 2.07 -17.44 -16.44
N ALA A 23 2.61 -18.05 -17.50
CA ALA A 23 3.43 -17.38 -18.49
C ALA A 23 2.64 -16.33 -19.29
N PHE A 24 1.37 -16.60 -19.59
CA PHE A 24 0.47 -15.65 -20.25
C PHE A 24 0.11 -14.47 -19.35
N MET A 25 -0.18 -14.71 -18.07
CA MET A 25 -0.42 -13.63 -17.09
C MET A 25 0.83 -12.81 -16.80
N ASP A 26 2.01 -13.42 -16.82
CA ASP A 26 3.30 -12.72 -16.72
C ASP A 26 3.56 -11.87 -17.97
N HIS A 27 3.31 -12.42 -19.17
CA HIS A 27 3.42 -11.70 -20.44
C HIS A 27 2.47 -10.50 -20.54
N LEU A 28 1.26 -10.61 -19.98
CA LEU A 28 0.32 -9.48 -19.87
C LEU A 28 0.63 -8.52 -18.73
N GLY A 29 1.66 -8.78 -17.91
CA GLY A 29 2.01 -7.98 -16.73
C GLY A 29 0.99 -8.08 -15.59
N LEU A 30 0.07 -9.05 -15.63
CA LEU A 30 -1.03 -9.22 -14.68
C LEU A 30 -0.61 -10.00 -13.43
N ALA A 31 0.39 -10.88 -13.53
CA ALA A 31 0.86 -11.68 -12.40
C ALA A 31 1.31 -10.81 -11.21
N GLY A 32 2.00 -9.70 -11.48
CA GLY A 32 2.39 -8.73 -10.46
C GLY A 32 1.22 -7.94 -9.86
N ILE A 33 0.10 -7.82 -10.58
CA ILE A 33 -1.12 -7.17 -10.07
C ILE A 33 -1.81 -8.10 -9.07
N PHE A 34 -2.09 -9.36 -9.45
CA PHE A 34 -2.77 -10.30 -8.56
C PHE A 34 -2.00 -10.56 -7.27
N LYS A 35 -0.67 -10.74 -7.35
CA LYS A 35 0.16 -10.88 -6.15
C LYS A 35 0.02 -9.68 -5.20
N ARG A 36 -0.08 -8.45 -5.73
CA ARG A 36 -0.29 -7.26 -4.91
C ARG A 36 -1.70 -7.19 -4.34
N MET A 37 -2.71 -7.65 -5.07
CA MET A 37 -4.08 -7.76 -4.54
C MET A 37 -4.12 -8.70 -3.34
N ASP A 38 -3.48 -9.88 -3.43
CA ASP A 38 -3.39 -10.83 -2.32
C ASP A 38 -2.71 -10.19 -1.10
N ILE A 39 -1.57 -9.49 -1.31
CA ILE A 39 -0.88 -8.77 -0.24
C ILE A 39 -1.77 -7.69 0.38
N ALA A 40 -2.50 -6.92 -0.44
CA ALA A 40 -3.39 -5.87 0.05
C ALA A 40 -4.53 -6.44 0.90
N GLU A 41 -5.13 -7.56 0.50
CA GLU A 41 -6.15 -8.27 1.28
C GLU A 41 -5.60 -8.82 2.60
N GLU A 42 -4.39 -9.40 2.58
CA GLU A 42 -3.70 -9.85 3.80
C GLU A 42 -3.45 -8.69 4.77
N GLU A 43 -2.97 -7.55 4.29
CA GLU A 43 -2.71 -6.37 5.13
C GLU A 43 -4.02 -5.77 5.66
N ILE A 44 -5.12 -5.76 4.89
CA ILE A 44 -6.46 -5.38 5.37
C ILE A 44 -6.90 -6.34 6.47
N ALA A 45 -6.80 -7.65 6.26
CA ALA A 45 -7.18 -8.64 7.26
C ALA A 45 -6.34 -8.48 8.55
N ALA A 46 -5.04 -8.23 8.42
CA ALA A 46 -4.16 -7.96 9.55
C ALA A 46 -4.51 -6.64 10.27
N ALA A 47 -4.83 -5.58 9.53
CA ALA A 47 -5.26 -4.30 10.10
C ALA A 47 -6.58 -4.44 10.85
N ARG A 48 -7.58 -5.13 10.29
CA ARG A 48 -8.87 -5.39 10.95
C ARG A 48 -8.73 -6.17 12.25
N LYS A 49 -7.76 -7.07 12.35
CA LYS A 49 -7.42 -7.78 13.59
C LYS A 49 -6.78 -6.86 14.64
N ARG A 50 -5.95 -5.91 14.21
CA ARG A 50 -5.29 -4.93 15.09
C ARG A 50 -6.24 -3.82 15.56
N HIS A 51 -7.19 -3.44 14.70
CA HIS A 51 -8.11 -2.31 14.90
C HIS A 51 -9.57 -2.75 14.65
N PRO A 52 -10.16 -3.56 15.56
CA PRO A 52 -11.50 -4.09 15.37
C PRO A 52 -12.58 -2.99 15.26
N ASP A 53 -12.40 -1.86 15.94
CA ASP A 53 -13.35 -0.74 15.92
C ASP A 53 -13.43 -0.01 14.57
N ALA A 54 -12.37 -0.12 13.75
CA ALA A 54 -12.30 0.46 12.40
C ALA A 54 -12.51 -0.58 11.30
N SER A 55 -12.99 -1.79 11.65
CA SER A 55 -13.02 -2.95 10.74
C SER A 55 -13.77 -2.71 9.43
N ASP A 56 -14.86 -1.93 9.46
CA ASP A 56 -15.64 -1.57 8.28
C ASP A 56 -14.87 -0.65 7.34
N GLN A 57 -14.28 0.42 7.88
CA GLN A 57 -13.49 1.37 7.10
C GLN A 57 -12.29 0.67 6.46
N LEU A 58 -11.63 -0.20 7.21
CA LEU A 58 -10.49 -1.00 6.75
C LEU A 58 -10.89 -1.99 5.65
N TYR A 59 -12.05 -2.63 5.75
CA TYR A 59 -12.58 -3.50 4.70
C TYR A 59 -12.74 -2.74 3.36
N HIS A 60 -13.18 -1.48 3.43
CA HIS A 60 -13.39 -0.63 2.25
C HIS A 60 -12.13 0.12 1.78
N SER A 61 -10.97 -0.12 2.40
CA SER A 61 -9.73 0.61 2.11
C SER A 61 -8.92 0.07 0.94
N PHE A 62 -9.36 -0.99 0.26
CA PHE A 62 -8.57 -1.66 -0.80
C PHE A 62 -8.06 -0.71 -1.89
N LEU A 63 -8.91 0.19 -2.38
CA LEU A 63 -8.53 1.15 -3.43
C LEU A 63 -7.52 2.20 -2.96
N LEU A 64 -7.35 2.39 -1.64
CA LEU A 64 -6.30 3.27 -1.12
C LEU A 64 -4.91 2.66 -1.30
N LEU A 65 -4.81 1.33 -1.41
CA LEU A 65 -3.57 0.57 -1.37
C LEU A 65 -2.91 0.42 -2.75
N VAL A 66 -3.35 1.21 -3.74
CA VAL A 66 -2.77 1.20 -5.08
C VAL A 66 -1.32 1.70 -5.00
N PRO A 67 -0.34 0.93 -5.50
CA PRO A 67 1.06 1.34 -5.47
C PRO A 67 1.27 2.60 -6.31
N SER A 68 2.02 3.56 -5.77
CA SER A 68 2.32 4.84 -6.44
C SER A 68 3.70 4.89 -7.10
N HIS A 69 4.51 3.84 -6.93
CA HIS A 69 5.90 3.81 -7.37
C HIS A 69 6.35 2.41 -7.83
N GLU A 70 7.21 2.33 -8.85
CA GLU A 70 7.73 1.05 -9.41
C GLU A 70 8.42 0.17 -8.35
N ARG A 71 9.12 0.79 -7.40
CA ARG A 71 9.80 0.08 -6.30
C ARG A 71 8.85 -0.66 -5.36
N MET A 72 7.55 -0.36 -5.41
CA MET A 72 6.53 -1.14 -4.72
C MET A 72 6.24 -2.49 -5.39
N GLU A 73 6.95 -2.85 -6.46
CA GLU A 73 7.09 -4.26 -6.87
C GLU A 73 7.82 -5.09 -5.81
N TYR A 74 8.71 -4.46 -5.03
CA TYR A 74 9.35 -5.12 -3.91
C TYR A 74 8.41 -5.20 -2.71
N GLU A 75 8.00 -6.42 -2.38
CA GLU A 75 6.94 -6.71 -1.42
C GLU A 75 7.10 -6.02 -0.04
N PRO A 76 8.28 -5.96 0.61
CA PRO A 76 8.44 -5.22 1.86
C PRO A 76 8.09 -3.73 1.78
N VAL A 77 8.42 -3.08 0.65
CA VAL A 77 8.10 -1.65 0.43
C VAL A 77 6.60 -1.48 0.22
N TYR A 78 5.97 -2.39 -0.52
CA TYR A 78 4.52 -2.36 -0.72
C TYR A 78 3.74 -2.62 0.57
N ARG A 79 4.12 -3.65 1.34
CA ARG A 79 3.50 -3.94 2.65
C ARG A 79 3.65 -2.76 3.61
N SER A 80 4.81 -2.11 3.63
CA SER A 80 5.03 -0.90 4.42
C SER A 80 4.06 0.22 4.03
N HIS A 81 3.93 0.48 2.73
CA HIS A 81 2.97 1.44 2.19
C HIS A 81 1.53 1.11 2.61
N CYS A 82 1.09 -0.14 2.44
CA CYS A 82 -0.26 -0.56 2.82
C CYS A 82 -0.53 -0.39 4.32
N ARG A 83 0.40 -0.83 5.18
CA ARG A 83 0.25 -0.76 6.64
C ARG A 83 0.08 0.66 7.12
N GLU A 84 0.90 1.59 6.63
CA GLU A 84 0.83 2.99 7.06
C GLU A 84 -0.51 3.63 6.64
N LEU A 85 -1.01 3.35 5.44
CA LEU A 85 -2.33 3.84 5.01
C LEU A 85 -3.46 3.27 5.88
N LEU A 86 -3.45 1.96 6.13
CA LEU A 86 -4.47 1.30 6.94
C LEU A 86 -4.43 1.79 8.39
N ASP A 87 -3.25 2.01 8.95
CA ASP A 87 -3.11 2.54 10.32
C ASP A 87 -3.60 3.99 10.41
N ARG A 88 -3.41 4.81 9.36
CA ARG A 88 -4.01 6.15 9.31
C ARG A 88 -5.53 6.09 9.23
N VAL A 89 -6.10 5.22 8.40
CA VAL A 89 -7.56 5.03 8.33
C VAL A 89 -8.10 4.66 9.70
N ALA A 90 -7.50 3.67 10.36
CA ALA A 90 -7.92 3.23 11.69
C ALA A 90 -7.83 4.34 12.75
N ALA A 91 -6.83 5.22 12.64
CA ALA A 91 -6.65 6.36 13.53
C ALA A 91 -7.50 7.59 13.15
N GLY A 92 -8.30 7.53 12.08
CA GLY A 92 -9.03 8.69 11.54
C GLY A 92 -8.14 9.80 10.96
N GLY A 93 -6.91 9.46 10.58
CA GLY A 93 -5.96 10.35 9.93
C GLY A 93 -6.20 10.50 8.43
N ASP A 94 -5.42 11.38 7.78
CA ASP A 94 -5.53 11.64 6.34
C ASP A 94 -4.74 10.60 5.51
N PRO A 95 -5.41 9.70 4.77
CA PRO A 95 -4.72 8.70 3.95
C PRO A 95 -4.10 9.30 2.67
N ARG A 96 -4.42 10.56 2.32
CA ARG A 96 -3.93 11.21 1.10
C ARG A 96 -2.45 11.58 1.17
N LEU A 97 -1.92 11.87 2.36
CA LEU A 97 -0.51 12.26 2.52
C LEU A 97 0.44 11.13 2.10
N GLY A 98 1.60 11.46 1.57
CA GLY A 98 2.62 10.46 1.24
C GLY A 98 3.01 9.59 2.44
N THR A 99 3.21 8.29 2.23
CA THR A 99 3.72 7.34 3.23
C THR A 99 5.24 7.43 3.35
N ALA A 100 5.82 6.88 4.43
CA ALA A 100 7.25 6.78 4.60
C ALA A 100 7.91 5.99 3.47
N ALA A 101 7.26 4.91 3.01
CA ALA A 101 7.69 4.14 1.85
C ALA A 101 7.75 4.99 0.55
N GLU A 102 6.75 5.86 0.34
CA GLU A 102 6.73 6.78 -0.81
C GLU A 102 7.84 7.83 -0.72
N VAL A 103 8.07 8.37 0.48
CA VAL A 103 9.17 9.32 0.71
C VAL A 103 10.53 8.66 0.46
N CYS A 104 10.73 7.42 0.91
CA CYS A 104 11.93 6.64 0.60
C CYS A 104 12.13 6.46 -0.91
N CYS A 105 11.06 6.16 -1.66
CA CYS A 105 11.13 6.04 -3.12
C CYS A 105 11.52 7.37 -3.77
N ALA A 106 10.87 8.48 -3.39
CA ALA A 106 11.17 9.81 -3.95
C ALA A 106 12.62 10.26 -3.66
N LEU A 107 13.10 10.00 -2.44
CA LEU A 107 14.48 10.31 -2.05
C LEU A 107 15.48 9.38 -2.73
N HIS A 108 15.11 8.12 -2.97
CA HIS A 108 15.92 7.22 -3.78
C HIS A 108 16.12 7.78 -5.19
N ASP A 109 15.04 8.15 -5.88
CA ASP A 109 15.14 8.69 -7.24
C ASP A 109 15.96 9.97 -7.27
N THR A 110 15.77 10.84 -6.27
CA THR A 110 16.58 12.05 -6.10
C THR A 110 18.07 11.70 -5.94
N SER A 111 18.40 10.65 -5.19
CA SER A 111 19.77 10.21 -4.95
C SER A 111 20.49 9.72 -6.21
N LEU A 112 19.75 9.21 -7.20
CA LEU A 112 20.29 8.79 -8.49
C LEU A 112 20.72 9.98 -9.35
N ILE A 113 20.13 11.16 -9.12
CA ILE A 113 20.45 12.40 -9.83
C ILE A 113 21.59 13.14 -9.13
N ALA A 114 21.52 13.26 -7.80
CA ALA A 114 22.53 13.94 -7.00
C ALA A 114 22.61 13.35 -5.59
N PRO A 115 23.81 13.31 -4.96
CA PRO A 115 23.93 12.81 -3.60
C PRO A 115 23.03 13.55 -2.60
N LEU A 116 22.27 12.80 -1.80
CA LEU A 116 21.54 13.36 -0.66
C LEU A 116 22.54 13.92 0.37
N ARG A 117 22.26 15.09 0.94
CA ARG A 117 23.13 15.75 1.91
C ARG A 117 22.36 16.21 3.14
N SER A 118 23.02 16.23 4.30
CA SER A 118 22.51 16.85 5.54
C SER A 118 21.09 16.33 5.88
N ALA A 119 20.10 17.20 6.00
CA ALA A 119 18.74 16.87 6.38
C ALA A 119 18.04 15.90 5.41
N ALA A 120 18.38 15.89 4.11
CA ALA A 120 17.78 14.95 3.16
C ALA A 120 18.23 13.49 3.42
N SER A 121 19.49 13.29 3.80
CA SER A 121 19.99 11.98 4.25
C SER A 121 19.33 11.55 5.55
N GLY A 122 19.19 12.49 6.50
CA GLY A 122 18.47 12.27 7.75
C GLY A 122 17.02 11.84 7.53
N LEU A 123 16.29 12.54 6.64
CA LEU A 123 14.93 12.19 6.28
C LEU A 123 14.84 10.79 5.67
N TYR A 124 15.77 10.43 4.77
CA TYR A 124 15.81 9.09 4.20
C TYR A 124 15.93 8.01 5.28
N PHE A 125 16.84 8.17 6.24
CA PHE A 125 17.01 7.21 7.33
C PHE A 125 15.79 7.15 8.27
N ARG A 126 15.20 8.31 8.61
CA ARG A 126 13.98 8.39 9.41
C ARG A 126 12.83 7.63 8.73
N MET A 127 12.61 7.90 7.45
CA MET A 127 11.54 7.26 6.68
C MET A 127 11.80 5.77 6.45
N TRP A 128 13.07 5.36 6.26
CA TRP A 128 13.44 3.95 6.18
C TRP A 128 13.03 3.19 7.44
N ARG A 129 13.34 3.75 8.61
CA ARG A 129 12.95 3.19 9.91
C ARG A 129 11.44 3.22 10.13
N ALA A 130 10.79 4.35 9.82
CA ALA A 130 9.34 4.47 9.93
C ALA A 130 8.59 3.49 9.02
N ALA A 131 9.16 3.18 7.84
CA ALA A 131 8.66 2.17 6.92
C ALA A 131 8.88 0.73 7.42
N GLY A 132 9.64 0.52 8.51
CA GLY A 132 9.96 -0.81 9.03
C GLY A 132 10.80 -1.64 8.08
N LEU A 133 11.62 -1.01 7.24
CA LEU A 133 12.52 -1.68 6.31
C LEU A 133 13.75 -2.23 7.05
N PRO A 134 14.45 -3.26 6.51
CA PRO A 134 15.56 -3.90 7.20
C PRO A 134 16.67 -2.92 7.58
N ASP A 135 17.08 -2.94 8.84
CA ASP A 135 18.24 -2.18 9.30
C ASP A 135 19.54 -2.77 8.73
N PHE A 136 20.51 -1.90 8.49
CA PHE A 136 21.91 -2.27 8.28
C PHE A 136 22.78 -1.56 9.33
N HIS A 137 23.93 -2.15 9.65
CA HIS A 137 24.73 -1.78 10.83
C HIS A 137 25.11 -0.29 10.87
N GLU A 138 25.29 0.32 9.70
CA GLU A 138 25.66 1.72 9.53
C GLU A 138 24.45 2.69 9.59
N LEU A 139 23.22 2.19 9.43
CA LEU A 139 22.00 3.01 9.35
C LEU A 139 21.73 3.72 10.68
N ILE A 140 21.76 2.98 11.80
CA ILE A 140 21.33 3.47 13.11
C ILE A 140 22.23 4.64 13.59
N PRO A 141 23.58 4.49 13.62
CA PRO A 141 24.44 5.59 14.06
C PRO A 141 24.38 6.81 13.14
N ALA A 142 24.21 6.59 11.83
CA ALA A 142 24.05 7.68 10.86
C ALA A 142 22.74 8.44 11.08
N SER A 143 21.63 7.71 11.27
CA SER A 143 20.31 8.28 11.56
C SER A 143 20.37 9.16 12.81
N GLU A 144 20.88 8.65 13.93
CA GLU A 144 20.94 9.39 15.20
C GLU A 144 21.78 10.68 15.09
N LYS A 145 22.90 10.62 14.36
CA LYS A 145 23.74 11.80 14.11
C LYS A 145 23.00 12.86 13.30
N HIS A 146 22.29 12.46 12.25
CA HIS A 146 21.53 13.40 11.43
C HIS A 146 20.37 14.03 12.22
N GLU A 147 19.65 13.23 13.00
CA GLU A 147 18.58 13.72 13.87
C GLU A 147 19.08 14.75 14.89
N ALA A 148 20.23 14.48 15.54
CA ALA A 148 20.81 15.39 16.52
C ALA A 148 21.26 16.74 15.93
N LEU A 149 21.67 16.76 14.65
CA LEU A 149 22.20 17.96 14.00
C LEU A 149 21.14 18.75 13.23
N GLU A 150 20.17 18.06 12.63
CA GLU A 150 19.29 18.62 11.60
C GLU A 150 17.80 18.34 11.87
N GLY A 151 17.43 17.80 13.04
CA GLY A 151 16.07 17.32 13.35
C GLY A 151 14.94 18.27 12.92
N SER A 152 15.03 19.56 13.27
CA SER A 152 14.02 20.55 12.85
C SER A 152 13.90 20.70 11.33
N ARG A 153 15.00 20.63 10.59
CA ARG A 153 14.98 20.69 9.12
C ARG A 153 14.49 19.38 8.51
N ILE A 154 14.73 18.25 9.19
CA ILE A 154 14.17 16.95 8.81
C ILE A 154 12.64 16.98 8.97
N ASP A 155 12.12 17.57 10.06
CA ASP A 155 10.67 17.74 10.27
C ASP A 155 10.01 18.59 9.16
N ASP A 156 10.67 19.69 8.78
CA ASP A 156 10.23 20.55 7.67
C ASP A 156 10.21 19.77 6.35
N HIS A 157 11.30 19.04 6.05
CA HIS A 157 11.40 18.24 4.83
C HIS A 157 10.40 17.09 4.82
N GLU A 158 10.13 16.44 5.95
CA GLU A 158 9.11 15.40 6.06
C GLU A 158 7.73 15.97 5.72
N SER A 159 7.36 17.06 6.40
CA SER A 159 6.07 17.73 6.20
C SER A 159 5.88 18.20 4.76
N GLU A 160 6.92 18.79 4.15
CA GLU A 160 6.89 19.22 2.76
C GLU A 160 6.81 18.03 1.79
N THR A 161 7.62 17.00 1.99
CA THR A 161 7.70 15.87 1.04
C THR A 161 6.41 15.04 1.07
N ARG A 162 5.87 14.73 2.25
CA ARG A 162 4.57 14.04 2.36
C ARG A 162 3.44 14.85 1.74
N ARG A 163 3.46 16.18 1.89
CA ARG A 163 2.50 17.07 1.22
C ARG A 163 2.65 17.07 -0.30
N LYS A 164 3.88 17.07 -0.83
CA LYS A 164 4.12 17.00 -2.28
C LYS A 164 3.73 15.65 -2.88
N LEU A 165 3.86 14.58 -2.11
CA LEU A 165 3.44 13.22 -2.48
C LEU A 165 1.96 12.95 -2.19
N THR A 166 1.15 13.99 -1.97
CA THR A 166 -0.27 13.80 -1.66
C THR A 166 -1.00 13.22 -2.86
N ASP A 167 -1.75 12.15 -2.64
CA ASP A 167 -2.65 11.54 -3.61
C ASP A 167 -4.10 11.92 -3.27
N PRO A 168 -4.73 12.82 -4.05
CA PRO A 168 -6.10 13.26 -3.79
C PRO A 168 -7.15 12.17 -4.03
N THR A 169 -6.78 11.05 -4.67
CA THR A 169 -7.69 9.94 -4.97
C THR A 169 -7.86 8.97 -3.80
N ARG A 170 -6.99 9.04 -2.78
CA ARG A 170 -7.08 8.23 -1.55
C ARG A 170 -8.16 8.77 -0.63
N THR A 171 -9.43 8.47 -0.92
CA THR A 171 -10.57 8.84 -0.08
C THR A 171 -11.52 7.67 0.14
N LEU A 172 -12.26 7.71 1.25
CA LEU A 172 -13.33 6.74 1.56
C LEU A 172 -14.73 7.35 1.42
N ASP A 173 -14.82 8.60 0.95
CA ASP A 173 -16.08 9.36 0.90
C ASP A 173 -17.06 8.81 -0.15
N SER A 174 -16.57 8.05 -1.13
CA SER A 174 -17.38 7.47 -2.22
C SER A 174 -17.66 5.97 -2.02
N VAL A 175 -17.54 5.44 -0.81
CA VAL A 175 -17.81 4.02 -0.54
C VAL A 175 -19.32 3.75 -0.62
N GLU A 176 -19.73 2.97 -1.61
CA GLU A 176 -21.09 2.45 -1.73
C GLU A 176 -21.16 1.02 -1.16
N CYS A 177 -21.37 0.89 0.15
CA CYS A 177 -21.54 -0.41 0.79
C CYS A 177 -23.01 -0.85 0.79
N ARG A 178 -23.30 -2.12 0.47
CA ARG A 178 -24.65 -2.72 0.55
C ARG A 178 -24.83 -3.65 1.77
N GLY A 179 -23.96 -3.53 2.77
CA GLY A 179 -23.93 -4.46 3.91
C GLY A 179 -23.49 -5.88 3.51
N MET A 180 -22.69 -6.00 2.44
CA MET A 180 -22.19 -7.27 1.93
C MET A 180 -20.67 -7.27 1.87
N HIS A 181 -20.04 -8.08 2.71
CA HIS A 181 -18.59 -8.25 2.74
C HIS A 181 -18.25 -9.67 2.28
N HIS A 182 -17.53 -9.81 1.17
CA HIS A 182 -17.21 -11.10 0.53
C HIS A 182 -18.42 -12.06 0.34
N GLY A 183 -19.61 -11.52 0.06
CA GLY A 183 -20.83 -12.30 -0.12
C GLY A 183 -21.57 -12.65 1.18
N GLU A 184 -21.02 -12.27 2.34
CA GLU A 184 -21.67 -12.43 3.64
C GLU A 184 -22.34 -11.14 4.11
N ARG A 185 -23.55 -11.27 4.67
CA ARG A 185 -24.31 -10.12 5.20
C ARG A 185 -23.72 -9.69 6.52
N VAL A 186 -23.34 -8.41 6.59
CA VAL A 186 -22.74 -7.81 7.79
C VAL A 186 -23.41 -6.48 8.11
N ILE A 187 -23.38 -6.11 9.39
CA ILE A 187 -23.74 -4.76 9.83
C ILE A 187 -22.51 -3.89 9.60
N CYS A 188 -22.54 -3.11 8.51
CA CYS A 188 -21.46 -2.19 8.16
C CYS A 188 -21.92 -0.75 8.39
N THR A 189 -21.12 0.01 9.12
CA THR A 189 -21.34 1.43 9.43
C THR A 189 -21.34 2.34 8.19
N LEU A 190 -20.74 1.88 7.08
CA LEU A 190 -20.73 2.57 5.79
C LEU A 190 -21.87 2.13 4.86
N ALA A 191 -22.70 1.15 5.26
CA ALA A 191 -23.89 0.79 4.50
C ALA A 191 -25.04 1.75 4.82
N PRO A 192 -25.91 2.10 3.85
CA PRO A 192 -27.12 2.84 4.14
C PRO A 192 -28.00 2.02 5.08
N ALA A 193 -28.80 2.71 5.91
CA ALA A 193 -29.76 2.05 6.79
C ALA A 193 -30.64 1.09 5.96
N PRO A 194 -30.88 -0.15 6.43
CA PRO A 194 -31.67 -1.13 5.71
C PRO A 194 -33.05 -0.55 5.41
N THR A 195 -33.47 -0.68 4.15
CA THR A 195 -34.80 -0.21 3.74
C THR A 195 -35.85 -1.27 4.07
N LEU A 196 -37.11 -0.86 4.19
CA LEU A 196 -38.23 -1.79 4.42
C LEU A 196 -38.37 -2.89 3.33
N LEU A 197 -37.78 -2.71 2.16
CA LEU A 197 -37.76 -3.73 1.10
C LEU A 197 -36.72 -4.83 1.37
N ASP A 198 -35.63 -4.51 2.08
CA ASP A 198 -34.57 -5.46 2.41
C ASP A 198 -35.01 -6.44 3.51
N THR A 199 -35.92 -6.02 4.40
CA THR A 199 -36.51 -6.86 5.45
C THR A 199 -37.49 -7.89 4.89
N VAL A 200 -38.28 -7.50 3.86
CA VAL A 200 -39.28 -8.40 3.24
C VAL A 200 -38.61 -9.52 2.43
N ASN A 201 -37.46 -9.24 1.80
CA ASN A 201 -36.70 -10.27 1.06
C ASN A 201 -35.98 -11.27 1.98
N ALA A 202 -35.63 -10.88 3.21
CA ALA A 202 -35.03 -11.78 4.20
C ALA A 202 -36.05 -12.77 4.79
N GLU A 203 -37.29 -12.32 5.02
CA GLU A 203 -38.40 -13.17 5.46
C GLU A 203 -38.87 -14.14 4.37
N ALA A 204 -38.76 -13.78 3.08
CA ALA A 204 -39.12 -14.66 1.97
C ALA A 204 -38.09 -15.76 1.66
N ALA A 205 -36.88 -15.66 2.20
CA ALA A 205 -35.79 -16.63 2.01
C ALA A 205 -35.59 -17.57 3.21
N SER A 206 -36.45 -17.47 4.24
CA SER A 206 -36.49 -18.32 5.44
C SER A 206 -37.63 -19.33 5.35
#